data_AF-A0A9D3Y6M9-F1
#
_entry.id   AF-A0A9D3Y6M9-F1
#
_cell.length_a   1.000
_cell.length_b   1.000
_cell.length_c   1.000
_cell.angle_alpha   90.00
_cell.angle_beta   90.00
_cell.angle_gamma   90.00
#
_symmetry.space_group_name_H-M   'P 1'
#
loop_
_entity.id
_entity.type
_entity.pdbx_description
1 polymer ?
#
loop_
_entity_poly.entity_id
_entity_poly.type
_entity_poly.pdbx_seq_one_letter_code
_entity_poly.pdbx_strand_id
1 'polypeptide(L)'
;MALKTRCGVISVLIFLEITVAFTERLTNEGRLNRQKRRAVEWGPDIAGPYCAKRSPQCCSDRRDECSVPILDTLCYCDDFCDRERSDCCPDFQSVCRRRPTIPPSPIRGKFFKGILSRFGKLTKLKKVV
;
A
#
# COMPACT_ATOMS: atom_id res chain seq x y z
N MET A 1 34.23 45.30 -29.17
CA MET A 1 32.95 44.70 -29.58
C MET A 1 32.89 43.25 -29.10
N ALA A 2 32.39 42.96 -27.89
CA ALA A 2 32.17 41.58 -27.43
C ALA A 2 31.38 41.55 -26.11
N LEU A 3 30.11 41.95 -26.11
CA LEU A 3 29.23 41.76 -24.94
C LEU A 3 27.77 41.59 -25.38
N LYS A 4 27.50 40.64 -26.28
CA LYS A 4 26.11 40.38 -26.76
C LYS A 4 25.76 38.91 -27.02
N THR A 5 26.57 37.96 -26.51
CA THR A 5 26.35 36.52 -26.70
C THR A 5 26.09 35.74 -25.40
N ARG A 6 26.25 36.35 -24.21
CA ARG A 6 26.14 35.63 -22.93
C ARG A 6 24.72 35.54 -22.34
N CYS A 7 23.79 36.42 -22.70
CA CYS A 7 22.40 36.32 -22.22
C CYS A 7 21.65 35.13 -22.84
N GLY A 8 21.91 34.81 -24.12
CA GLY A 8 21.22 33.72 -24.82
C GLY A 8 21.63 32.35 -24.31
N VAL A 9 22.92 32.11 -24.08
CA VAL A 9 23.45 30.82 -23.62
C VAL A 9 23.00 30.50 -22.19
N ILE A 10 23.01 31.48 -21.29
CA ILE A 10 22.52 31.30 -19.91
C ILE A 10 21.03 30.97 -19.92
N SER A 11 20.24 31.65 -20.76
CA SER A 11 18.81 31.36 -20.92
C SER A 11 18.60 29.92 -21.39
N VAL A 12 19.31 29.48 -22.44
CA VAL A 12 19.21 28.11 -22.98
C VAL A 12 19.63 27.04 -21.96
N LEU A 13 20.69 27.26 -21.19
CA LEU A 13 21.13 26.33 -20.14
C LEU A 13 20.09 26.22 -19.02
N ILE A 14 19.53 27.36 -18.58
CA ILE A 14 18.45 27.37 -17.57
C ILE A 14 17.21 26.63 -18.10
N PHE A 15 16.82 26.86 -19.36
CA PHE A 15 15.72 26.12 -19.97
C PHE A 15 15.99 24.61 -20.01
N LEU A 16 17.20 24.18 -20.36
CA LEU A 16 17.56 22.77 -20.42
C LEU A 16 17.50 22.10 -19.03
N GLU A 17 18.07 22.74 -18.01
CA GLU A 17 18.03 22.26 -16.62
C GLU A 17 16.59 22.19 -16.08
N ILE A 18 15.76 23.22 -16.36
CA ILE A 18 14.34 23.20 -15.96
C ILE A 18 13.59 22.05 -16.65
N THR A 19 13.86 21.78 -17.93
CA THR A 19 13.23 20.66 -18.64
C THR A 19 13.69 19.30 -18.12
N VAL A 20 14.97 19.13 -17.78
CA VAL A 20 15.48 17.89 -17.18
C VAL A 20 14.84 17.68 -15.80
N ALA A 21 14.85 18.69 -14.94
CA ALA A 21 14.24 18.60 -13.61
C ALA A 21 12.71 18.33 -13.69
N PHE A 22 12.02 18.91 -14.67
CA PHE A 22 10.59 18.68 -14.86
C PHE A 22 10.27 17.26 -15.36
N THR A 23 11.07 16.73 -16.29
CA THR A 23 10.90 15.34 -16.77
C THR A 23 11.21 14.31 -15.68
N GLU A 24 12.22 14.56 -14.84
CA GLU A 24 12.50 13.74 -13.65
C GLU A 24 11.32 13.75 -12.65
N ARG A 25 10.69 14.90 -12.41
CA ARG A 25 9.56 15.00 -11.49
C ARG A 25 8.34 14.19 -11.97
N LEU A 26 8.00 14.31 -13.26
CA LEU A 26 6.88 13.56 -13.84
C LEU A 26 7.14 12.04 -13.86
N THR A 27 8.37 11.61 -14.17
CA THR A 27 8.75 10.18 -14.15
C THR A 27 8.72 9.62 -12.72
N ASN A 28 9.16 10.40 -11.73
CA ASN A 28 9.10 10.03 -10.31
C ASN A 28 7.65 9.91 -9.79
N GLU A 29 6.78 10.88 -10.11
CA GLU A 29 5.35 10.80 -9.78
C GLU A 29 4.68 9.59 -10.44
N GLY A 30 5.01 9.32 -11.72
CA GLY A 30 4.55 8.14 -12.44
C GLY A 30 4.97 6.82 -11.78
N ARG A 31 6.20 6.75 -11.27
CA ARG A 31 6.74 5.58 -10.56
C ARG A 31 6.05 5.38 -9.21
N LEU A 32 5.87 6.45 -8.43
CA LEU A 32 5.22 6.40 -7.12
C LEU A 32 3.73 6.03 -7.25
N ASN A 33 3.04 6.61 -8.22
CA ASN A 33 1.64 6.30 -8.50
C ASN A 33 1.45 4.85 -8.99
N ARG A 34 2.41 4.31 -9.75
CA ARG A 34 2.42 2.90 -10.16
C ARG A 34 2.69 1.96 -8.96
N GLN A 35 3.56 2.36 -8.03
CA GLN A 35 3.77 1.64 -6.78
C GLN A 35 2.52 1.64 -5.90
N LYS A 36 1.82 2.79 -5.78
CA LYS A 36 0.59 2.93 -5.00
C LYS A 36 -0.54 2.04 -5.53
N ARG A 37 -0.72 1.95 -6.85
CA ARG A 37 -1.69 1.03 -7.49
C ARG A 37 -1.32 -0.46 -7.35
N ARG A 38 -0.06 -0.77 -7.04
CA ARG A 38 0.44 -2.15 -6.91
C ARG A 38 0.29 -2.73 -5.53
N ALA A 39 0.09 -1.89 -4.52
CA ALA A 39 -0.13 -2.37 -3.19
C ALA A 39 -1.59 -2.76 -3.01
N VAL A 40 -1.80 -4.02 -2.63
CA VAL A 40 -3.08 -4.51 -2.16
C VAL A 40 -3.22 -4.02 -0.73
N GLU A 41 -4.31 -3.32 -0.45
CA GLU A 41 -4.68 -2.90 0.90
C GLU A 41 -5.39 -4.07 1.58
N TRP A 42 -4.68 -4.79 2.45
CA TRP A 42 -5.24 -5.86 3.25
C TRP A 42 -5.78 -5.30 4.56
N GLY A 43 -6.90 -5.82 5.06
CA GLY A 43 -7.43 -5.40 6.35
C GLY A 43 -6.53 -5.81 7.53
N PRO A 44 -6.59 -5.11 8.67
CA PRO A 44 -5.77 -5.43 9.86
C PRO A 44 -6.12 -6.80 10.47
N ASP A 45 -7.30 -7.33 10.16
CA ASP A 45 -7.83 -8.63 10.59
C ASP A 45 -7.16 -9.83 9.92
N ILE A 46 -6.63 -9.64 8.71
CA ILE A 46 -5.93 -10.65 7.92
C ILE A 46 -4.44 -10.35 7.75
N ALA A 47 -3.94 -9.29 8.40
CA ALA A 47 -2.53 -8.96 8.38
C ALA A 47 -1.73 -9.96 9.20
N GLY A 48 -0.72 -10.58 8.60
CA GLY A 48 0.13 -11.53 9.30
C GLY A 48 1.22 -12.13 8.43
N PRO A 49 2.21 -12.80 9.05
CA PRO A 49 3.23 -13.56 8.34
C PRO A 49 2.68 -14.95 7.93
N TYR A 50 2.51 -15.16 6.63
CA TYR A 50 2.03 -16.41 6.01
C TYR A 50 3.17 -17.03 5.20
N CYS A 51 3.56 -16.40 4.09
CA CYS A 51 4.68 -16.87 3.25
C CYS A 51 6.00 -16.86 4.00
N ALA A 52 6.20 -15.91 4.92
CA ALA A 52 7.42 -15.83 5.74
C ALA A 52 7.63 -17.06 6.63
N LYS A 53 6.56 -17.74 7.07
CA LYS A 53 6.62 -18.91 7.97
C LYS A 53 6.79 -20.24 7.24
N ARG A 54 6.63 -20.24 5.92
CA ARG A 54 6.69 -21.45 5.09
C ARG A 54 8.13 -21.77 4.69
N SER A 55 8.41 -23.05 4.46
CA SER A 55 9.59 -23.51 3.74
C SER A 55 9.19 -24.53 2.66
N PRO A 56 9.46 -24.29 1.37
CA PRO A 56 10.06 -23.08 0.80
C PRO A 56 9.15 -21.86 0.97
N GLN A 57 9.75 -20.67 1.15
CA GLN A 57 9.01 -19.42 1.35
C GLN A 57 8.18 -19.01 0.13
N CYS A 58 8.70 -19.29 -1.08
CA CYS A 58 8.10 -18.89 -2.34
C CYS A 58 8.16 -20.05 -3.33
N CYS A 59 7.11 -20.22 -4.12
CA CYS A 59 7.01 -21.32 -5.08
C CYS A 59 6.98 -20.80 -6.52
N SER A 60 7.66 -21.53 -7.40
CA SER A 60 7.60 -21.31 -8.85
C SER A 60 6.32 -21.92 -9.42
N ASP A 61 5.63 -21.14 -10.27
CA ASP A 61 4.34 -21.47 -10.88
C ASP A 61 3.23 -21.79 -9.87
N ARG A 62 2.00 -21.98 -10.35
CA ARG A 62 0.88 -22.32 -9.47
C ARG A 62 1.12 -23.70 -8.84
N ARG A 63 1.30 -23.74 -7.53
CA ARG A 63 1.54 -24.96 -6.77
C ARG A 63 0.53 -25.01 -5.65
N ASP A 64 -0.43 -25.92 -5.73
CA ASP A 64 -1.50 -25.99 -4.72
C ASP A 64 -0.94 -26.36 -3.33
N GLU A 65 0.17 -27.09 -3.31
CA GLU A 65 0.97 -27.37 -2.11
C GLU A 65 1.51 -26.10 -1.46
N CYS A 66 1.60 -24.98 -2.20
CA CYS A 66 2.05 -23.65 -1.76
C CYS A 66 1.00 -22.84 -1.02
N SER A 67 -0.13 -23.46 -0.68
CA SER A 67 -1.18 -22.87 0.13
C SER A 67 -0.79 -22.74 1.61
N VAL A 68 -1.38 -21.74 2.26
CA VAL A 68 -1.28 -21.45 3.69
C VAL A 68 -2.69 -21.15 4.21
N PRO A 69 -3.09 -21.65 5.40
CA PRO A 69 -4.38 -21.30 5.98
C PRO A 69 -4.45 -19.83 6.37
N ILE A 70 -5.51 -19.15 5.95
CA ILE A 70 -5.86 -17.79 6.34
C ILE A 70 -7.33 -17.75 6.75
N LEU A 71 -7.61 -17.49 8.02
CA LEU A 71 -8.96 -17.61 8.59
C LEU A 71 -9.56 -19.00 8.27
N ASP A 72 -10.68 -19.06 7.54
CA ASP A 72 -11.36 -20.29 7.10
C ASP A 72 -11.08 -20.66 5.63
N THR A 73 -10.13 -20.00 4.98
CA THR A 73 -9.75 -20.24 3.58
C THR A 73 -8.26 -20.49 3.42
N LEU A 74 -7.80 -20.69 2.17
CA LEU A 74 -6.40 -20.85 1.82
C LEU A 74 -5.92 -19.64 1.02
N CYS A 75 -4.68 -19.20 1.26
CA CYS A 75 -3.97 -18.26 0.40
C CYS A 75 -2.70 -18.89 -0.17
N TYR A 76 -2.20 -18.36 -1.29
CA TYR A 76 -1.04 -18.88 -1.99
C TYR A 76 0.18 -17.94 -1.92
N CYS A 77 1.36 -18.56 -1.88
CA CYS A 77 2.68 -17.90 -1.85
C CYS A 77 3.48 -18.14 -3.15
N ASP A 78 2.79 -18.35 -4.26
CA ASP A 78 3.40 -18.74 -5.51
C ASP A 78 3.49 -17.59 -6.53
N ASP A 79 4.30 -17.79 -7.56
CA ASP A 79 4.61 -16.78 -8.55
C ASP A 79 3.40 -16.34 -9.41
N PHE A 80 2.31 -17.10 -9.37
CA PHE A 80 1.03 -16.72 -9.99
C PHE A 80 0.52 -15.40 -9.41
N CYS A 81 0.82 -15.12 -8.14
CA CYS A 81 0.47 -13.89 -7.44
C CYS A 81 1.12 -12.61 -7.99
N ASP A 82 2.11 -12.71 -8.90
CA ASP A 82 2.64 -11.52 -9.59
C ASP A 82 1.77 -11.10 -10.79
N ARG A 83 0.96 -12.02 -11.33
CA ARG A 83 0.09 -11.80 -12.49
C ARG A 83 -1.37 -11.61 -12.08
N GLU A 84 -1.85 -12.46 -11.19
CA GLU A 84 -3.23 -12.51 -10.72
C GLU A 84 -3.25 -12.23 -9.21
N ARG A 85 -4.19 -11.42 -8.72
CA ARG A 85 -4.21 -11.03 -7.30
C ARG A 85 -5.25 -11.76 -6.46
N SER A 86 -6.07 -12.61 -7.05
CA SER A 86 -7.02 -13.43 -6.33
C SER A 86 -6.30 -14.54 -5.56
N ASP A 87 -6.68 -14.73 -4.29
CA ASP A 87 -6.21 -15.79 -3.39
C ASP A 87 -4.73 -15.72 -2.94
N CYS A 88 -4.09 -14.56 -3.09
CA CYS A 88 -2.70 -14.36 -2.66
C CYS A 88 -2.57 -14.01 -1.19
N CYS A 89 -1.52 -14.53 -0.53
CA CYS A 89 -1.27 -14.18 0.85
C CYS A 89 -0.88 -12.71 1.02
N PRO A 90 -1.27 -12.04 2.13
CA PRO A 90 -0.99 -10.63 2.36
C PRO A 90 0.47 -10.21 2.32
N ASP A 91 1.38 -11.10 2.71
CA ASP A 91 2.81 -10.87 2.79
C ASP A 91 3.58 -11.29 1.53
N PHE A 92 2.96 -11.97 0.54
CA PHE A 92 3.61 -12.46 -0.68
C PHE A 92 4.45 -11.39 -1.38
N GLN A 93 3.86 -10.21 -1.59
CA GLN A 93 4.50 -9.13 -2.34
C GLN A 93 5.77 -8.62 -1.62
N SER A 94 5.75 -8.61 -0.28
CA SER A 94 6.88 -8.20 0.55
C SER A 94 7.94 -9.30 0.71
N VAL A 95 7.53 -10.55 0.86
CA VAL A 95 8.40 -11.70 1.12
C VAL A 95 9.02 -12.22 -0.17
N CYS A 96 8.20 -12.51 -1.18
CA CYS A 96 8.61 -13.16 -2.42
C CYS A 96 9.04 -12.19 -3.52
N ARG A 97 8.42 -11.01 -3.59
CA ARG A 97 8.75 -10.00 -4.62
C ARG A 97 9.54 -8.81 -4.10
N ARG A 98 9.79 -8.73 -2.79
CA ARG A 98 10.48 -7.60 -2.12
C ARG A 98 9.91 -6.23 -2.52
N ARG A 99 8.63 -6.16 -2.88
CA ARG A 99 7.96 -4.89 -3.18
C ARG A 99 7.18 -4.45 -1.94
N PRO A 100 7.08 -3.14 -1.69
CA PRO A 100 6.36 -2.66 -0.52
C PRO A 100 4.89 -3.07 -0.60
N THR A 101 4.41 -3.72 0.47
CA THR A 101 2.98 -3.81 0.77
C THR A 101 2.58 -2.49 1.44
N ILE A 102 1.48 -1.89 1.00
CA ILE A 102 0.91 -0.76 1.74
C ILE A 102 0.18 -1.39 2.92
N PRO A 103 0.55 -1.05 4.17
CA PRO A 103 -0.22 -1.52 5.32
C PRO A 103 -1.67 -1.05 5.16
N PRO A 104 -2.66 -1.80 5.71
CA PRO A 104 -4.05 -1.35 5.75
C PRO A 104 -4.11 0.13 6.05
N SER A 105 -4.86 0.87 5.23
CA SER A 105 -5.27 2.21 5.59
C SER A 105 -5.94 2.10 6.96
N PRO A 106 -5.54 2.88 7.98
CA PRO A 106 -6.22 2.82 9.25
C PRO A 106 -7.69 3.13 8.98
N ILE A 107 -8.57 2.16 9.27
CA ILE A 107 -10.02 2.30 9.09
C ILE A 107 -10.40 3.63 9.72
N ARG A 108 -10.81 4.60 8.91
CA ARG A 108 -11.20 5.93 9.38
C ARG A 108 -12.56 5.83 10.07
N GLY A 109 -12.60 5.13 11.19
CA GLY A 109 -13.76 4.97 12.06
C GLY A 109 -14.06 6.27 12.79
N LYS A 110 -14.65 7.24 12.07
CA LYS A 110 -15.37 8.36 12.68
C LYS A 110 -16.87 8.08 12.67
N PHE A 111 -17.31 7.02 13.33
CA PHE A 111 -18.72 6.81 13.66
C PHE A 111 -18.78 5.97 14.94
N PHE A 112 -19.74 6.23 15.83
CA PHE A 112 -19.88 5.65 17.20
C PHE A 112 -19.23 6.35 18.41
N LYS A 113 -18.86 7.65 18.35
CA LYS A 113 -18.72 8.44 19.61
C LYS A 113 -20.05 9.00 20.17
N GLY A 114 -21.17 8.78 19.48
CA GLY A 114 -22.47 9.38 19.83
C GLY A 114 -23.50 8.46 20.50
N ILE A 115 -23.40 7.13 20.36
CA ILE A 115 -24.48 6.20 20.79
C ILE A 115 -24.36 5.78 22.26
N LEU A 116 -23.16 5.78 22.85
CA LEU A 116 -22.98 5.44 24.27
C LEU A 116 -23.35 6.58 25.24
N SER A 117 -23.47 7.82 24.75
CA SER A 117 -23.81 8.98 25.60
C SER A 117 -25.31 9.10 25.94
N ARG A 118 -26.19 8.31 25.30
CA ARG A 118 -27.63 8.29 25.59
C ARG A 118 -28.05 7.21 26.60
N PHE A 119 -27.35 6.08 26.69
CA PHE A 119 -27.69 5.02 27.65
C PHE A 119 -27.24 5.32 29.09
N GLY A 120 -26.19 6.15 29.27
CA GLY A 120 -25.71 6.56 30.60
C GLY A 120 -26.63 7.53 31.37
N LYS A 121 -27.75 7.97 30.78
CA LYS A 121 -28.67 8.95 31.40
C LYS A 121 -30.01 8.36 31.88
N LEU A 122 -30.25 7.06 31.70
CA LEU A 122 -31.50 6.40 32.14
C LEU A 122 -31.38 5.68 33.50
N THR A 123 -30.20 5.59 34.11
CA THR A 123 -30.02 4.96 35.43
C THR A 123 -30.18 5.92 36.62
N LYS A 124 -30.55 7.20 36.38
CA LYS A 124 -30.56 8.24 37.44
C LYS A 124 -31.92 8.82 37.81
N LEU A 125 -33.04 8.18 37.47
CA LEU A 125 -34.38 8.60 37.92
C LEU A 125 -35.27 7.39 38.26
N LYS A 126 -35.07 6.85 39.47
CA LYS A 126 -36.11 6.48 40.46
C LYS A 126 -35.44 5.85 41.68
N LYS A 127 -34.88 6.72 42.52
CA LYS A 127 -34.79 6.49 43.96
C LYS A 127 -35.71 7.53 44.58
N VAL A 128 -36.99 7.17 44.73
CA VAL A 128 -37.97 7.92 45.50
C VAL A 128 -38.62 6.87 46.40
N VAL A 129 -38.28 7.01 47.68
CA VAL A 129 -38.96 6.59 48.91
C VAL A 129 -39.91 5.40 48.81
#